data_AF-A0A821KG45-F1
#
_entry.id   AF-A0A821KG45-F1
#
_cell.length_a   1.000
_cell.length_b   1.000
_cell.length_c   1.000
_cell.angle_alpha   90.00
_cell.angle_beta   90.00
_cell.angle_gamma   90.00
#
_symmetry.space_group_name_H-M   'P 1'
#
loop_
_entity.id
_entity.type
_entity.pdbx_description
1 polymer ?
#
loop_
_entity_poly.entity_id
_entity_poly.type
_entity_poly.pdbx_seq_one_letter_code
_entity_poly.pdbx_strand_id
1 'polypeptide(L)'
;MIFGKSGSGKSSIMAQIAIKVLEWFRNPSSVSIIIRFLGVTPLSSDIRRPLMSIIQQICILYHLAPLSPVQDSTTTEELKTILQNLFMQIPISEQLILLFDSIDQLQVEDYNCEKWLPANYPPNIKCIVSTIPVITED
;
A
#
# COMPACT_ATOMS: atom_id res chain seq x y z
N MET A 1 -4.19 -8.67 -6.57
CA MET A 1 -2.73 -8.94 -6.67
C MET A 1 -2.38 -9.09 -8.14
N ILE A 2 -1.24 -8.53 -8.57
CA ILE A 2 -0.66 -8.69 -9.90
C ILE A 2 0.60 -9.57 -9.74
N PHE A 3 0.70 -10.68 -10.46
CA PHE A 3 1.88 -11.53 -10.42
C PHE A 3 2.35 -11.90 -11.84
N GLY A 4 3.64 -12.14 -11.99
CA GLY A 4 4.24 -12.43 -13.28
C GLY A 4 5.77 -12.46 -13.21
N LYS A 5 6.40 -13.18 -14.15
CA LYS A 5 7.87 -13.34 -14.19
C LYS A 5 8.60 -12.00 -14.15
N SER A 6 9.87 -12.00 -13.72
CA SER A 6 10.70 -10.80 -13.83
C SER A 6 10.72 -10.29 -15.28
N GLY A 7 10.65 -8.97 -15.47
CA GLY A 7 10.56 -8.34 -16.78
C GLY A 7 9.19 -8.42 -17.48
N SER A 8 8.15 -9.01 -16.87
CA SER A 8 6.83 -9.15 -17.51
C SER A 8 5.99 -7.85 -17.57
N GLY A 9 6.56 -6.69 -17.23
CA GLY A 9 5.86 -5.39 -17.28
C GLY A 9 4.96 -5.05 -16.09
N LYS A 10 5.06 -5.75 -14.95
CA LYS A 10 4.23 -5.47 -13.74
C LYS A 10 4.32 -4.03 -13.27
N SER A 11 5.52 -3.49 -13.10
CA SER A 11 5.74 -2.10 -12.69
C SER A 11 5.19 -1.10 -13.72
N SER A 12 5.25 -1.43 -15.01
CA SER A 12 4.62 -0.64 -16.08
C SER A 12 3.10 -0.64 -15.95
N ILE A 13 2.48 -1.79 -15.64
CA ILE A 13 1.03 -1.87 -15.35
C ILE A 13 0.68 -1.04 -14.11
N MET A 14 1.45 -1.15 -13.02
CA MET A 14 1.23 -0.36 -11.80
C MET A 14 1.30 1.15 -12.07
N ALA A 15 2.29 1.61 -12.85
CA ALA A 15 2.39 3.00 -13.27
C ALA A 15 1.21 3.43 -14.16
N GLN A 16 0.78 2.58 -15.10
CA GLN A 16 -0.38 2.86 -15.95
C GLN A 16 -1.68 2.94 -15.14
N ILE A 17 -1.86 2.10 -14.12
CA ILE A 17 -2.98 2.21 -13.18
C ILE A 17 -2.94 3.58 -12.49
N ALA A 18 -1.79 3.96 -11.92
CA ALA A 18 -1.65 5.24 -11.22
C ALA A 18 -1.98 6.46 -12.10
N ILE A 19 -1.70 6.39 -13.41
CA ILE A 19 -2.00 7.47 -14.36
C ILE A 19 -3.47 7.47 -14.79
N LYS A 20 -4.05 6.30 -15.09
CA LYS A 20 -5.35 6.20 -15.75
C LYS A 20 -6.53 6.04 -14.81
N VAL A 21 -6.30 5.64 -13.56
CA VAL A 21 -7.40 5.24 -12.66
C VAL A 21 -8.40 6.36 -12.40
N LEU A 22 -7.98 7.62 -12.46
CA LEU A 22 -8.88 8.77 -12.34
C LEU A 22 -9.97 8.78 -13.43
N GLU A 23 -9.68 8.28 -14.63
CA GLU A 23 -10.63 8.18 -15.74
C GLU A 23 -11.73 7.12 -15.50
N TRP A 24 -11.51 6.20 -14.55
CA TRP A 24 -12.46 5.11 -14.26
C TRP A 24 -13.59 5.55 -13.33
N PHE A 25 -13.44 6.71 -12.68
CA PHE A 25 -14.40 7.23 -11.71
C PHE A 25 -15.17 8.43 -12.27
N ARG A 26 -16.47 8.48 -11.97
CA ARG A 26 -17.33 9.61 -12.35
C ARG A 26 -16.92 10.93 -11.69
N ASN A 27 -16.31 10.85 -10.51
CA ASN A 27 -15.82 11.99 -9.76
C ASN A 27 -14.32 11.82 -9.47
N PRO A 28 -13.42 12.25 -10.38
CA PRO A 28 -11.98 12.08 -10.20
C PRO A 28 -11.40 12.81 -8.98
N SER A 29 -12.02 13.93 -8.56
CA SER A 29 -11.52 14.71 -7.43
C SER A 29 -11.72 14.04 -6.09
N SER A 30 -12.57 13.00 -6.01
CA SER A 30 -12.76 12.20 -4.81
C SER A 30 -11.95 10.90 -4.83
N VAL A 31 -10.86 10.85 -5.60
CA VAL A 31 -10.01 9.67 -5.74
C VAL A 31 -8.57 10.06 -5.41
N SER A 32 -8.02 9.44 -4.38
CA SER A 32 -6.61 9.55 -4.01
C SER A 32 -5.87 8.26 -4.31
N ILE A 33 -4.65 8.40 -4.84
CA ILE A 33 -3.78 7.28 -5.17
C ILE A 33 -2.46 7.46 -4.44
N ILE A 34 -2.01 6.41 -3.77
CA ILE A 34 -0.71 6.36 -3.11
C ILE A 34 0.03 5.14 -3.65
N ILE A 35 1.18 5.38 -4.28
CA ILE A 35 2.05 4.32 -4.82
C ILE A 35 3.37 4.22 -4.04
N ARG A 36 3.85 3.00 -3.83
CA ARG A 36 5.19 2.70 -3.31
C ARG A 36 5.88 1.66 -4.19
N PHE A 37 7.10 1.97 -4.60
CA PHE A 37 8.01 1.02 -5.24
C PHE A 37 8.93 0.44 -4.16
N LEU A 38 8.79 -0.85 -3.87
CA LEU A 38 9.50 -1.52 -2.79
C LEU A 38 10.77 -2.15 -3.38
N GLY A 39 11.95 -1.72 -2.94
CA GLY A 39 13.26 -2.26 -3.34
C GLY A 39 14.18 -1.35 -4.18
N VAL A 40 13.94 -0.04 -4.14
CA VAL A 40 14.84 0.97 -4.74
C VAL A 40 16.11 1.22 -3.90
N THR A 41 16.16 0.77 -2.64
CA THR A 41 17.34 0.93 -1.76
C THR A 41 17.60 -0.32 -0.92
N PRO A 42 18.86 -0.76 -0.71
CA PRO A 42 19.19 -1.92 0.15
C PRO A 42 18.70 -1.81 1.60
N LEU A 43 18.42 -0.59 2.07
CA LEU A 43 17.88 -0.27 3.39
C LEU A 43 16.34 -0.32 3.46
N SER A 44 15.64 -0.65 2.36
CA SER A 44 14.16 -0.70 2.27
C SER A 44 13.59 -2.11 2.16
N SER A 45 14.29 -3.11 2.69
CA SER A 45 13.71 -4.44 2.83
C SER A 45 12.65 -4.49 3.95
N ASP A 46 12.65 -3.51 4.86
CA ASP A 46 11.72 -3.36 5.98
C ASP A 46 10.46 -2.57 5.55
N ILE A 47 9.29 -3.20 5.67
CA ILE A 47 7.98 -2.62 5.30
C ILE A 47 7.54 -1.45 6.18
N ARG A 48 8.13 -1.29 7.38
CA ARG A 48 7.73 -0.24 8.33
C ARG A 48 7.91 1.16 7.76
N ARG A 49 9.03 1.44 7.10
CA ARG A 49 9.29 2.78 6.51
C ARG A 49 8.26 3.16 5.43
N PRO A 50 7.98 2.30 4.42
CA PRO A 50 6.86 2.53 3.50
C PRO A 50 5.52 2.76 4.22
N LEU A 51 5.19 1.96 5.25
CA LEU A 51 3.95 2.11 5.99
C LEU A 51 3.84 3.43 6.75
N MET A 52 4.89 3.83 7.47
CA MET A 52 4.95 5.13 8.16
C MET A 52 4.71 6.27 7.18
N SER A 53 5.35 6.24 6.01
CA SER A 53 5.18 7.24 4.96
C SER A 53 3.76 7.22 4.37
N ILE A 54 3.14 6.05 4.19
CA ILE A 54 1.75 5.94 3.71
C ILE A 54 0.79 6.54 4.74
N ILE A 55 0.95 6.19 6.01
CA ILE A 55 0.13 6.72 7.11
C ILE A 55 0.20 8.25 7.11
N GLN A 56 1.40 8.83 7.03
CA GLN A 56 1.57 10.28 6.95
C GLN A 56 0.86 10.89 5.73
N GLN A 57 0.98 10.27 4.55
CA GLN A 57 0.30 10.76 3.35
C GLN A 57 -1.24 10.69 3.46
N ILE A 58 -1.79 9.62 4.03
CA ILE A 58 -3.23 9.50 4.29
C ILE A 58 -3.68 10.61 5.23
N CYS A 59 -2.95 10.85 6.32
CA CYS A 59 -3.27 11.92 7.27
C CYS A 59 -3.29 13.30 6.58
N ILE A 60 -2.34 13.58 5.70
CA ILE A 60 -2.28 14.84 4.95
C ILE A 60 -3.47 14.95 3.98
N LEU A 61 -3.74 13.91 3.18
CA LEU A 61 -4.79 13.94 2.14
C LEU A 61 -6.19 14.13 2.74
N TYR A 62 -6.46 13.48 3.87
CA TYR A 62 -7.79 13.46 4.48
C TYR A 62 -7.91 14.34 5.72
N HIS A 63 -6.87 15.12 6.04
CA HIS A 63 -6.81 15.97 7.24
C HIS A 63 -7.08 15.20 8.54
N LEU A 64 -6.53 13.98 8.62
CA LEU A 64 -6.69 13.07 9.75
C LEU A 64 -5.46 13.10 10.67
N ALA A 65 -5.63 12.61 11.89
CA ALA A 65 -4.53 12.33 12.81
C ALA A 65 -4.60 10.86 13.24
N PRO A 66 -3.45 10.16 13.34
CA PRO A 66 -3.44 8.80 13.85
C PRO A 66 -3.79 8.80 15.34
N LEU A 67 -4.48 7.75 15.80
CA LEU A 67 -4.84 7.59 17.22
C LEU A 67 -3.61 7.43 18.13
N SER A 68 -2.46 7.08 17.57
CA SER A 68 -1.19 6.96 18.28
C SER A 68 -0.07 7.54 17.42
N PRO A 69 0.94 8.17 18.03
CA PRO A 69 2.05 8.75 17.29
C PRO A 69 2.84 7.66 16.56
N VAL A 70 3.19 7.94 15.31
CA VAL A 70 4.08 7.09 14.52
C VAL A 70 5.52 7.55 14.76
N GLN A 71 6.37 6.66 15.27
CA GLN A 71 7.76 6.90 15.63
C GLN A 71 8.66 5.81 15.04
N ASP A 72 9.97 6.01 15.02
CA ASP A 72 10.93 5.02 14.48
C ASP A 72 10.89 3.66 15.20
N SER A 73 10.49 3.67 16.48
CA SER A 73 10.31 2.48 17.31
C SER A 73 8.95 1.78 17.14
N THR A 74 8.01 2.35 16.38
CA THR A 74 6.71 1.75 16.14
C THR A 74 6.88 0.44 15.36
N THR A 75 6.26 -0.61 15.85
CA THR A 75 6.28 -1.97 15.29
C THR A 75 5.39 -2.11 14.06
N THR A 76 5.60 -3.14 13.26
CA THR A 76 4.77 -3.41 12.07
C THR A 76 3.30 -3.64 12.43
N GLU A 77 3.02 -4.34 13.52
CA GLU A 77 1.68 -4.62 14.04
C GLU A 77 0.96 -3.34 14.51
N GLU A 78 1.68 -2.43 15.18
CA GLU A 78 1.15 -1.12 15.56
C GLU A 78 0.86 -0.27 14.33
N LEU A 79 1.75 -0.25 13.34
CA LEU A 79 1.53 0.48 12.07
C LEU A 79 0.30 -0.07 11.33
N LYS A 80 0.15 -1.40 11.26
CA LYS A 80 -1.03 -2.05 10.68
C LYS A 80 -2.32 -1.62 11.41
N THR A 81 -2.29 -1.55 12.74
CA THR A 81 -3.44 -1.13 13.55
C THR A 81 -3.77 0.34 13.32
N ILE A 82 -2.76 1.22 13.28
CA ILE A 82 -2.92 2.65 12.97
C ILE A 82 -3.51 2.82 11.57
N LEU A 83 -2.99 2.10 10.57
CA LEU A 83 -3.47 2.15 9.20
C LEU A 83 -4.93 1.71 9.09
N GLN A 84 -5.31 0.62 9.78
CA GLN A 84 -6.68 0.15 9.84
C GLN A 84 -7.62 1.21 10.46
N ASN A 85 -7.19 1.87 11.54
CA ASN A 85 -7.98 2.93 12.18
C ASN A 85 -8.15 4.16 11.27
N LEU A 86 -7.14 4.50 10.47
CA LEU A 86 -7.24 5.58 9.49
C LEU A 86 -8.20 5.23 8.35
N PHE A 87 -8.16 3.99 7.85
CA PHE A 87 -9.10 3.53 6.82
C PHE A 87 -10.56 3.71 7.22
N MET A 88 -10.90 3.43 8.49
CA MET A 88 -12.26 3.60 9.00
C MET A 88 -12.71 5.06 9.12
N GLN A 89 -11.77 6.02 9.09
CA GLN A 89 -12.06 7.45 9.18
C GLN A 89 -12.16 8.13 7.80
N ILE A 90 -11.71 7.47 6.72
CA ILE A 90 -11.82 8.01 5.37
C ILE A 90 -13.31 8.06 4.97
N PRO A 91 -13.84 9.22 4.54
CA PRO A 91 -15.24 9.34 4.14
C PRO A 91 -15.60 8.35 3.04
N ILE A 92 -16.77 7.72 3.12
CA ILE A 92 -17.19 6.71 2.13
C ILE A 92 -17.39 7.29 0.72
N SER A 93 -17.55 8.61 0.61
CA SER A 93 -17.60 9.36 -0.66
C SER A 93 -16.23 9.49 -1.33
N GLU A 94 -15.14 9.27 -0.61
CA GLU A 94 -13.76 9.34 -1.09
C GLU A 94 -13.21 7.94 -1.39
N GLN A 95 -12.45 7.79 -2.48
CA GLN A 95 -11.81 6.53 -2.86
C GLN A 95 -10.31 6.62 -2.58
N LEU A 96 -9.77 5.62 -1.88
CA LEU A 96 -8.33 5.48 -1.68
C LEU A 96 -7.81 4.24 -2.41
N ILE A 97 -6.82 4.43 -3.27
CA ILE A 97 -6.15 3.34 -3.99
C ILE A 97 -4.68 3.29 -3.58
N LEU A 98 -4.30 2.17 -2.97
CA LEU A 98 -2.93 1.87 -2.55
C LEU A 98 -2.29 0.91 -3.54
N LEU A 99 -1.13 1.29 -4.06
CA LEU A 99 -0.35 0.49 -5.00
C LEU A 99 1.01 0.18 -4.38
N PHE A 100 1.30 -1.10 -4.16
CA PHE A 100 2.62 -1.57 -3.71
C PHE A 100 3.26 -2.39 -4.81
N ASP A 101 4.29 -1.83 -5.46
CA ASP A 101 5.02 -2.53 -6.51
C ASP A 101 6.21 -3.29 -5.93
N SER A 102 6.38 -4.54 -6.38
CA SER A 102 7.50 -5.43 -6.09
C SER A 102 7.65 -5.81 -4.60
N ILE A 103 6.58 -6.33 -3.98
CA ILE A 103 6.64 -6.82 -2.60
C ILE A 103 7.66 -7.97 -2.41
N ASP A 104 8.06 -8.64 -3.48
CA ASP A 104 9.14 -9.64 -3.51
C ASP A 104 10.53 -9.09 -3.19
N GLN A 105 10.68 -7.77 -3.17
CA GLN A 105 11.94 -7.10 -2.79
C GLN A 105 11.98 -6.74 -1.29
N LEU A 106 10.92 -7.04 -0.54
CA LEU A 106 10.91 -6.95 0.92
C LEU A 106 11.66 -8.14 1.56
N GLN A 107 11.90 -8.08 2.87
CA GLN A 107 12.36 -9.26 3.61
C GLN A 107 11.32 -10.38 3.55
N VAL A 108 11.78 -11.63 3.68
CA VAL A 108 10.94 -12.83 3.58
C VAL A 108 9.76 -12.76 4.55
N GLU A 109 9.99 -12.22 5.74
CA GLU A 109 8.97 -12.07 6.78
C GLU A 109 7.84 -11.14 6.34
N ASP A 110 8.16 -10.11 5.56
CA ASP A 110 7.26 -9.07 5.06
C ASP A 110 6.61 -9.44 3.72
N TYR A 111 7.00 -10.57 3.11
CA TYR A 111 6.34 -11.06 1.90
C TYR A 111 4.86 -11.43 2.16
N ASN A 112 4.55 -11.87 3.38
CA ASN A 112 3.17 -12.09 3.81
C ASN A 112 2.50 -10.75 4.13
N CYS A 113 1.76 -10.23 3.15
CA CYS A 113 0.95 -9.02 3.26
C CYS A 113 0.03 -9.00 4.48
N GLU A 114 -0.50 -10.14 4.93
CA GLU A 114 -1.42 -10.18 6.08
C GLU A 114 -0.77 -9.75 7.39
N LYS A 115 0.56 -9.78 7.50
CA LYS A 115 1.25 -9.32 8.71
C LYS A 115 1.21 -7.79 8.86
N TRP A 116 1.18 -7.07 7.74
CA TRP A 116 1.41 -5.62 7.74
C TRP A 116 0.29 -4.82 7.06
N LEU A 117 -0.57 -5.46 6.27
CA LEU A 117 -1.83 -4.90 5.78
C LEU A 117 -3.01 -5.29 6.69
N PRO A 118 -4.00 -4.40 6.86
CA PRO A 118 -5.27 -4.74 7.48
C PRO A 118 -5.98 -5.87 6.71
N ALA A 119 -6.71 -6.74 7.44
CA ALA A 119 -7.50 -7.81 6.82
C ALA A 119 -8.85 -7.29 6.28
N ASN A 120 -9.39 -6.25 6.90
CA ASN A 120 -10.69 -5.69 6.55
C ASN A 120 -10.50 -4.31 5.92
N TYR A 121 -11.10 -4.12 4.75
CA TYR A 121 -11.08 -2.87 4.01
C TYR A 121 -12.50 -2.32 3.90
N PRO A 122 -12.70 -1.01 4.18
CA PRO A 122 -13.89 -0.29 3.71
C PRO A 122 -14.07 -0.44 2.20
N PRO A 123 -15.31 -0.43 1.68
CA PRO A 123 -15.58 -0.68 0.28
C PRO A 123 -14.92 0.33 -0.68
N ASN A 124 -14.65 1.54 -0.19
CA ASN A 124 -14.02 2.65 -0.90
C ASN A 124 -12.48 2.62 -0.88
N ILE A 125 -11.87 1.60 -0.27
CA ILE A 125 -10.42 1.45 -0.23
C ILE A 125 -10.01 0.21 -1.03
N LYS A 126 -9.03 0.36 -1.91
CA LYS A 126 -8.46 -0.73 -2.72
C LYS A 126 -6.96 -0.78 -2.51
N CYS A 127 -6.44 -1.98 -2.26
CA CYS A 127 -5.02 -2.24 -2.19
C CYS A 127 -4.63 -3.21 -3.31
N ILE A 128 -3.64 -2.82 -4.12
CA ILE A 128 -3.11 -3.64 -5.21
C ILE A 128 -1.62 -3.81 -4.95
N VAL A 129 -1.20 -5.06 -4.86
CA VAL A 129 0.21 -5.44 -4.70
C VAL A 129 0.70 -6.14 -5.97
N SER A 130 1.95 -5.89 -6.36
CA SER A 130 2.63 -6.60 -7.44
C SER A 130 3.77 -7.48 -6.90
N THR A 131 3.95 -8.66 -7.46
CA THR A 131 5.02 -9.59 -7.05
C THR A 131 5.49 -10.51 -8.18
N ILE A 132 6.66 -11.12 -8.04
CA ILE A 132 7.02 -12.31 -8.83
C ILE A 132 6.35 -13.57 -8.25
N PRO A 133 6.06 -14.59 -9.07
CA PRO A 133 5.60 -15.88 -8.54
C PRO A 133 6.65 -16.43 -7.58
N VAL A 134 6.25 -16.79 -6.36
CA VAL A 134 7.09 -17.65 -5.52
C VAL A 134 7.10 -19.00 -6.19
N ILE A 135 8.26 -19.43 -6.67
CA ILE A 135 8.42 -20.82 -7.07
C ILE A 135 8.53 -21.60 -5.77
N THR A 136 7.44 -22.25 -5.37
CA THR A 136 7.53 -23.33 -4.39
C THR A 136 8.13 -24.51 -5.13
N GLU A 137 9.38 -24.85 -4.83
CA GLU A 137 9.90 -26.17 -5.18
C GLU A 137 9.15 -27.17 -4.27
N ASP A 138 8.35 -28.03 -4.89
CA ASP A 138 7.75 -29.21 -4.25
C ASP A 138 8.81 -30.28 -3.95
#